data_AF-A0A7W1ZWC3-F1
#
_entry.id   AF-A0A7W1ZWC3-F1
#
_cell.length_a   1.000
_cell.length_b   1.000
_cell.length_c   1.000
_cell.angle_alpha   90.00
_cell.angle_beta   90.00
_cell.angle_gamma   90.00
#
_symmetry.space_group_name_H-M   'P 1'
#
loop_
_entity.id
_entity.type
_entity.pdbx_description
1 polymer ?
#
loop_
_entity_poly.entity_id
_entity_poly.type
_entity_poly.pdbx_seq_one_letter_code
_entity_poly.pdbx_strand_id
1 'polypeptide(L)'
;IYGYIVWEFAHFIYHFLGHKVRLFWCLHSTHHAPQNMNLFVTFSHFFLEAPYADVIRTTICILLGVNPPLLFLIMFIDGFWGAFIHVGENVIKDGRLGFLNNIILTPSHHRVHHAKNPQYMDTNFCNLLSIWDRVFKTFQYEQVKETPIYGITRKMNPRNFMDVYFGELAALARDVWHAPGIKNKFLYVFMPPGWSHTGAHSTAKQVRNEYLQTVRNEPAPVSSDELVQGDKIIQQLVSSE
;
A
#
# COMPACT_ATOMS: atom_id res chain seq x y z
N ILE A 1 6.80 21.35 14.81
CA ILE A 1 6.30 20.05 15.35
C ILE A 1 4.79 19.92 15.14
N TYR A 2 3.92 20.71 15.79
CA TYR A 2 2.46 20.58 15.62
C TYR A 2 2.03 20.59 14.15
N GLY A 3 2.54 21.54 13.35
CA GLY A 3 2.19 21.63 11.93
C GLY A 3 2.59 20.38 11.13
N TYR A 4 3.69 19.72 11.49
CA TYR A 4 4.14 18.50 10.84
C TYR A 4 3.23 17.31 11.21
N ILE A 5 2.80 17.22 12.48
CA ILE A 5 1.82 16.21 12.91
C ILE A 5 0.49 16.36 12.16
N VAL A 6 0.03 17.61 12.00
CA VAL A 6 -1.19 17.93 11.23
C VAL A 6 -1.00 17.62 9.74
N TRP A 7 0.13 17.98 9.15
CA TRP A 7 0.44 17.67 7.76
C TRP A 7 0.45 16.16 7.51
N GLU A 8 1.11 15.38 8.37
CA GLU A 8 1.14 13.92 8.26
C GLU A 8 -0.24 13.29 8.43
N PHE A 9 -1.10 13.88 9.26
CA PHE A 9 -2.50 13.43 9.37
C PHE A 9 -3.24 13.68 8.06
N ALA A 10 -3.08 14.88 7.50
CA ALA A 10 -3.71 15.26 6.26
C ALA A 10 -3.18 14.42 5.07
N HIS A 11 -1.89 14.10 5.09
CA HIS A 11 -1.24 13.17 4.18
C HIS A 11 -1.90 11.79 4.27
N PHE A 12 -1.95 11.23 5.49
CA PHE A 12 -2.58 9.94 5.75
C PHE A 12 -4.02 9.89 5.21
N ILE A 13 -4.83 10.94 5.43
CA ILE A 13 -6.23 10.97 4.97
C ILE A 13 -6.35 10.93 3.44
N TYR A 14 -5.64 11.78 2.69
CA TYR A 14 -5.76 11.73 1.22
C TYR A 14 -5.27 10.39 0.69
N HIS A 15 -4.20 9.85 1.28
CA HIS A 15 -3.56 8.64 0.78
C HIS A 15 -4.43 7.42 1.08
N PHE A 16 -4.95 7.33 2.30
CA PHE A 16 -5.94 6.33 2.69
C PHE A 16 -7.18 6.39 1.79
N LEU A 17 -7.71 7.58 1.51
CA LEU A 17 -8.84 7.74 0.58
C LEU A 17 -8.49 7.29 -0.84
N GLY A 18 -7.24 7.52 -1.30
CA GLY A 18 -6.69 6.99 -2.55
C GLY A 18 -6.77 5.46 -2.65
N HIS A 19 -6.68 4.75 -1.53
CA HIS A 19 -6.81 3.29 -1.49
C HIS A 19 -8.23 2.78 -1.18
N LYS A 20 -9.05 3.59 -0.51
CA LYS A 20 -10.35 3.15 0.03
C LYS A 20 -11.56 3.65 -0.76
N VAL A 21 -11.37 4.58 -1.68
CA VAL A 21 -12.44 5.11 -2.54
C VAL A 21 -12.08 4.80 -3.98
N ARG A 22 -12.93 4.03 -4.68
CA ARG A 22 -12.65 3.55 -6.05
C ARG A 22 -12.27 4.66 -7.03
N LEU A 23 -12.96 5.81 -6.98
CA LEU A 23 -12.61 6.95 -7.83
C LEU A 23 -11.21 7.50 -7.55
N PHE A 24 -10.84 7.67 -6.28
CA PHE A 24 -9.51 8.18 -5.93
C PHE A 24 -8.40 7.17 -6.21
N TRP A 25 -8.71 5.87 -6.10
CA TRP A 25 -7.82 4.82 -6.58
C TRP A 25 -7.57 4.94 -8.08
N CYS A 26 -8.56 5.30 -8.90
CA CYS A 26 -8.31 5.52 -10.33
C CYS A 26 -7.26 6.60 -10.59
N LEU A 27 -7.19 7.63 -9.72
CA LEU A 27 -6.18 8.69 -9.82
C LEU A 27 -4.83 8.22 -9.27
N HIS A 28 -4.85 7.53 -8.13
CA HIS A 28 -3.66 7.11 -7.41
C HIS A 28 -2.98 5.87 -8.01
N SER A 29 -3.72 5.00 -8.69
CA SER A 29 -3.22 3.72 -9.23
C SER A 29 -2.05 3.87 -10.21
N THR A 30 -1.93 4.99 -10.92
CA THR A 30 -0.78 5.24 -11.80
C THR A 30 0.53 5.31 -11.02
N HIS A 31 0.47 5.75 -9.75
CA HIS A 31 1.61 5.82 -8.84
C HIS A 31 2.10 4.42 -8.48
N HIS A 32 1.16 3.50 -8.29
CA HIS A 32 1.40 2.08 -8.00
C HIS A 32 1.60 1.21 -9.24
N ALA A 33 1.39 1.74 -10.45
CA ALA A 33 1.52 1.00 -11.69
C ALA A 33 2.95 0.53 -12.01
N PRO A 34 4.04 1.27 -11.68
CA PRO A 34 5.39 0.82 -11.90
C PRO A 34 5.67 -0.54 -11.26
N GLN A 35 6.31 -1.42 -12.02
CA GLN A 35 6.66 -2.77 -11.57
C GLN A 35 8.06 -2.85 -10.94
N ASN A 36 8.77 -1.72 -10.86
CA ASN A 36 10.08 -1.59 -10.23
C ASN A 36 10.13 -0.30 -9.42
N MET A 37 10.63 -0.36 -8.20
CA MET A 37 10.77 0.80 -7.33
C MET A 37 12.01 1.63 -7.69
N ASN A 38 11.85 2.94 -7.84
CA ASN A 38 12.93 3.90 -8.06
C ASN A 38 12.44 5.35 -7.81
N LEU A 39 13.36 6.31 -7.74
CA LEU A 39 13.04 7.72 -7.46
C LEU A 39 12.01 8.34 -8.41
N PHE A 40 11.94 7.91 -9.68
CA PHE A 40 10.99 8.47 -10.65
C PHE A 40 9.54 8.05 -10.41
N VAL A 41 9.29 7.03 -9.58
CA VAL A 41 7.93 6.64 -9.17
C VAL A 41 7.19 7.81 -8.52
N THR A 42 7.91 8.70 -7.83
CA THR A 42 7.41 9.98 -7.27
C THR A 42 6.66 10.86 -8.28
N PHE A 43 6.96 10.74 -9.58
CA PHE A 43 6.33 11.55 -10.62
C PHE A 43 5.22 10.81 -11.38
N SER A 44 4.95 9.55 -11.03
CA SER A 44 4.04 8.67 -11.76
C SER A 44 2.57 8.86 -11.35
N HIS A 45 2.08 10.09 -11.25
CA HIS A 45 0.72 10.38 -10.79
C HIS A 45 -0.23 10.74 -11.95
N PHE A 46 -1.51 10.47 -11.76
CA PHE A 46 -2.54 11.00 -12.65
C PHE A 46 -2.63 12.51 -12.42
N PHE A 47 -2.81 13.31 -13.46
CA PHE A 47 -2.67 14.77 -13.37
C PHE A 47 -3.67 15.43 -12.39
N LEU A 48 -4.82 14.80 -12.17
CA LEU A 48 -5.83 15.25 -11.19
C LEU A 48 -5.53 14.84 -9.74
N GLU A 49 -4.56 13.94 -9.52
CA GLU A 49 -4.24 13.48 -8.18
C GLU A 49 -3.61 14.60 -7.34
N ALA A 50 -2.70 15.40 -7.91
CA ALA A 50 -2.07 16.51 -7.19
C ALA A 50 -3.10 17.55 -6.71
N PRO A 51 -4.01 18.08 -7.55
CA PRO A 51 -5.10 18.96 -7.09
C PRO A 51 -5.96 18.33 -5.99
N TYR A 52 -6.33 17.06 -6.14
CA TYR A 52 -7.10 16.32 -5.13
C TYR A 52 -6.37 16.22 -3.78
N ALA A 53 -5.10 15.81 -3.81
CA ALA A 53 -4.27 15.66 -2.62
C ALA A 53 -4.04 17.01 -1.94
N ASP A 54 -3.81 18.07 -2.70
CA ASP A 54 -3.59 19.42 -2.17
C ASP A 54 -4.87 20.00 -1.55
N VAL A 55 -6.04 19.82 -2.18
CA VAL A 55 -7.31 20.24 -1.60
C VAL A 55 -7.52 19.59 -0.22
N ILE A 56 -7.32 18.27 -0.09
CA ILE A 56 -7.47 17.58 1.20
C ILE A 56 -6.44 18.06 2.21
N ARG A 57 -5.15 18.05 1.83
CA ARG A 57 -4.06 18.36 2.77
C ARG A 57 -4.12 19.78 3.27
N THR A 58 -4.26 20.74 2.36
CA THR A 58 -4.29 22.17 2.70
C THR A 58 -5.56 22.53 3.46
N THR A 59 -6.73 21.97 3.11
CA THR A 59 -7.97 22.22 3.86
C THR A 59 -7.84 21.79 5.31
N ILE A 60 -7.34 20.58 5.57
CA ILE A 60 -7.13 20.09 6.95
C ILE A 60 -6.13 20.98 7.69
N CYS A 61 -5.02 21.35 7.04
CA CYS A 61 -4.01 22.24 7.64
C CYS A 61 -4.58 23.63 7.98
N ILE A 62 -5.37 24.23 7.08
CA ILE A 62 -6.03 25.53 7.28
C ILE A 62 -7.02 25.46 8.44
N LEU A 63 -7.89 24.44 8.46
CA LEU A 63 -8.89 24.27 9.51
C LEU A 63 -8.27 24.04 10.89
N LEU A 64 -7.10 23.40 10.94
CA LEU A 64 -6.35 23.16 12.19
C LEU A 64 -5.31 24.24 12.50
N GLY A 65 -5.33 25.37 11.77
CA GLY A 65 -4.57 26.58 12.12
C GLY A 65 -3.07 26.52 11.78
N VAL A 66 -2.65 25.68 10.84
CA VAL A 66 -1.26 25.69 10.34
C VAL A 66 -1.05 26.94 9.49
N ASN A 67 -0.16 27.83 9.91
CA ASN A 67 0.09 29.07 9.18
C ASN A 67 0.85 28.83 7.86
N PRO A 68 0.61 29.63 6.80
CA PRO A 68 1.15 29.36 5.47
C PRO A 68 2.68 29.24 5.37
N PRO A 69 3.50 30.11 6.01
CA PRO A 69 4.96 29.96 5.92
C PRO A 69 5.48 28.64 6.48
N LEU A 70 4.88 28.16 7.58
CA LEU A 70 5.22 26.86 8.15
C LEU A 70 4.78 25.72 7.23
N LEU A 71 3.59 25.83 6.63
CA LEU A 71 3.09 24.85 5.69
C LEU A 71 4.04 24.70 4.48
N PHE A 72 4.51 25.80 3.89
CA PHE A 72 5.47 25.74 2.79
C PHE A 72 6.79 25.08 3.19
N LEU A 73 7.31 25.38 4.39
CA LEU A 73 8.52 24.72 4.90
C LEU A 73 8.31 23.22 5.06
N ILE A 74 7.16 22.81 5.62
CA ILE A 74 6.81 21.39 5.79
C ILE A 74 6.71 20.71 4.42
N MET A 75 5.99 21.30 3.45
CA MET A 75 5.84 20.74 2.10
C MET A 75 7.19 20.53 1.41
N PHE A 76 8.15 21.45 1.60
CA PHE A 76 9.49 21.30 1.04
C PHE A 76 10.24 20.11 1.65
N ILE A 77 10.27 20.01 2.98
CA ILE A 77 10.93 18.89 3.70
C ILE A 77 10.26 17.57 3.32
N ASP A 78 8.93 17.56 3.34
CA ASP A 78 8.14 16.36 3.12
C ASP A 78 8.19 15.88 1.67
N GLY A 79 8.22 16.80 0.70
CA GLY A 79 8.41 16.47 -0.70
C GLY A 79 9.79 15.86 -0.97
N PHE A 80 10.84 16.39 -0.34
CA PHE A 80 12.17 15.79 -0.44
C PHE A 80 12.22 14.38 0.18
N TRP A 81 11.65 14.22 1.38
CA TRP A 81 11.58 12.92 2.04
C TRP A 81 10.73 11.92 1.24
N GLY A 82 9.58 12.37 0.73
CA GLY A 82 8.68 11.59 -0.10
C GLY A 82 9.37 11.09 -1.36
N ALA A 83 10.20 11.92 -2.01
CA ALA A 83 11.03 11.45 -3.12
C ALA A 83 12.05 10.39 -2.66
N PHE A 84 12.73 10.63 -1.54
CA PHE A 84 13.77 9.73 -1.01
C PHE A 84 13.23 8.34 -0.61
N ILE A 85 12.04 8.23 -0.04
CA ILE A 85 11.48 6.91 0.34
C ILE A 85 11.13 6.02 -0.86
N HIS A 86 11.06 6.56 -2.08
CA HIS A 86 10.92 5.77 -3.31
C HIS A 86 12.23 5.14 -3.80
N VAL A 87 13.34 5.30 -3.09
CA VAL A 87 14.59 4.62 -3.45
C VAL A 87 14.37 3.09 -3.41
N GLY A 88 14.52 2.46 -4.58
CA GLY A 88 14.33 1.02 -4.73
C GLY A 88 15.45 0.17 -4.13
N GLU A 89 15.15 -1.11 -3.98
CA GLU A 89 16.07 -2.12 -3.44
C GLU A 89 17.34 -2.31 -4.28
N ASN A 90 17.31 -1.91 -5.55
CA ASN A 90 18.48 -1.90 -6.45
C ASN A 90 19.54 -0.85 -6.06
N VAL A 91 19.15 0.19 -5.31
CA VAL A 91 20.06 1.26 -4.86
C VAL A 91 20.37 1.10 -3.36
N ILE A 92 19.35 0.86 -2.53
CA ILE A 92 19.51 0.61 -1.09
C ILE A 92 18.88 -0.74 -0.75
N LYS A 93 19.69 -1.79 -0.61
CA LYS A 93 19.17 -3.14 -0.34
C LYS A 93 18.38 -3.20 0.98
N ASP A 94 18.96 -2.69 2.07
CA ASP A 94 18.29 -2.58 3.37
C ASP A 94 17.72 -1.17 3.59
N GLY A 95 16.45 -0.99 3.24
CA GLY A 95 15.75 0.29 3.34
C GLY A 95 15.26 0.65 4.75
N ARG A 96 15.61 -0.12 5.79
CA ARG A 96 15.10 0.07 7.16
C ARG A 96 15.72 1.25 7.90
N LEU A 97 16.95 1.63 7.54
CA LEU A 97 17.68 2.74 8.19
C LEU A 97 17.87 2.57 9.71
N GLY A 98 18.05 1.33 10.17
CA GLY A 98 18.36 1.00 11.57
C GLY A 98 17.24 1.39 12.54
N PHE A 99 17.56 2.16 13.59
CA PHE A 99 16.57 2.55 14.62
C PHE A 99 15.46 3.46 14.07
N LEU A 100 15.74 4.20 12.99
CA LEU A 100 14.78 5.11 12.36
C LEU A 100 13.55 4.36 11.82
N ASN A 101 13.70 3.08 11.48
CA ASN A 101 12.61 2.19 11.04
C ASN A 101 11.40 2.18 12.00
N ASN A 102 11.62 2.50 13.27
CA ASN A 102 10.56 2.48 14.28
C ASN A 102 9.86 3.82 14.45
N ILE A 103 10.45 4.90 13.94
CA ILE A 103 10.01 6.27 14.19
C ILE A 103 9.42 6.87 12.91
N ILE A 104 10.16 6.77 11.82
CA ILE A 104 9.82 7.36 10.52
C ILE A 104 9.54 6.29 9.47
N LEU A 105 8.78 6.65 8.44
CA LEU A 105 8.61 5.85 7.24
C LEU A 105 9.90 5.94 6.44
N THR A 106 10.41 4.78 6.06
CA THR A 106 11.70 4.60 5.39
C THR A 106 11.45 3.95 4.03
N PRO A 107 12.48 3.84 3.16
CA PRO A 107 12.31 3.12 1.90
C PRO A 107 11.72 1.70 2.04
N SER A 108 12.06 0.96 3.10
CA SER A 108 11.46 -0.37 3.33
C SER A 108 9.94 -0.33 3.55
N HIS A 109 9.44 0.66 4.28
CA HIS A 109 8.00 0.80 4.51
C HIS A 109 7.26 1.21 3.24
N HIS A 110 7.88 2.07 2.44
CA HIS A 110 7.30 2.54 1.20
C HIS A 110 7.28 1.47 0.10
N ARG A 111 8.29 0.58 0.07
CA ARG A 111 8.25 -0.63 -0.76
C ARG A 111 7.09 -1.54 -0.39
N VAL A 112 6.87 -1.76 0.90
CA VAL A 112 5.71 -2.51 1.41
C VAL A 112 4.41 -1.85 0.96
N HIS A 113 4.29 -0.53 1.11
CA HIS A 113 3.12 0.21 0.66
C HIS A 113 2.83 0.01 -0.84
N HIS A 114 3.87 0.04 -1.67
CA HIS A 114 3.78 -0.16 -3.12
C HIS A 114 3.60 -1.60 -3.56
N ALA A 115 3.72 -2.56 -2.64
CA ALA A 115 3.65 -3.97 -2.96
C ALA A 115 2.19 -4.44 -3.10
N LYS A 116 1.94 -5.30 -4.08
CA LYS A 116 0.65 -6.00 -4.25
C LYS A 116 0.58 -7.35 -3.55
N ASN A 117 1.60 -7.72 -2.78
CA ASN A 117 1.57 -8.92 -1.96
C ASN A 117 0.38 -8.87 -0.99
N PRO A 118 -0.39 -9.95 -0.83
CA PRO A 118 -1.57 -9.95 0.04
C PRO A 118 -1.33 -9.42 1.46
N GLN A 119 -0.22 -9.76 2.12
CA GLN A 119 0.09 -9.24 3.47
C GLN A 119 0.39 -7.74 3.54
N TYR A 120 0.81 -7.13 2.44
CA TYR A 120 1.25 -5.74 2.37
C TYR A 120 0.14 -4.80 1.88
N MET A 121 -0.94 -5.33 1.31
CA MET A 121 -2.03 -4.51 0.77
C MET A 121 -2.64 -3.59 1.83
N ASP A 122 -2.86 -2.32 1.45
CA ASP A 122 -3.45 -1.27 2.28
C ASP A 122 -2.71 -1.02 3.60
N THR A 123 -1.39 -0.87 3.52
CA THR A 123 -0.53 -0.55 4.67
C THR A 123 0.37 0.65 4.40
N ASN A 124 0.87 1.29 5.46
CA ASN A 124 1.85 2.39 5.44
C ASN A 124 1.45 3.59 4.56
N PHE A 125 0.42 4.34 4.95
CA PHE A 125 -0.10 5.49 4.21
C PHE A 125 0.58 6.83 4.54
N CYS A 126 1.37 6.94 5.61
CA CYS A 126 2.08 8.17 5.95
C CYS A 126 3.33 8.37 5.07
N ASN A 127 3.91 9.57 5.10
CA ASN A 127 5.10 9.89 4.31
C ASN A 127 6.37 9.92 5.15
N LEU A 128 6.39 10.68 6.25
CA LEU A 128 7.55 10.78 7.14
C LEU A 128 7.28 10.14 8.50
N LEU A 129 6.20 10.51 9.19
CA LEU A 129 5.95 10.07 10.57
C LEU A 129 4.94 8.92 10.60
N SER A 130 5.32 7.78 11.20
CA SER A 130 4.47 6.58 11.30
C SER A 130 3.28 6.68 12.26
N ILE A 131 3.03 7.86 12.82
CA ILE A 131 2.08 8.05 13.92
C ILE A 131 0.67 7.60 13.50
N TRP A 132 0.19 8.07 12.35
CA TRP A 132 -1.19 7.80 11.93
C TRP A 132 -1.36 6.37 11.45
N ASP A 133 -0.36 5.78 10.79
CA ASP A 133 -0.39 4.36 10.47
C ASP A 133 -0.49 3.46 11.71
N ARG A 134 0.18 3.85 12.80
CA ARG A 134 0.08 3.13 14.08
C ARG A 134 -1.29 3.32 14.74
N VAL A 135 -1.80 4.55 14.75
CA VAL A 135 -3.13 4.88 15.30
C VAL A 135 -4.24 4.11 14.56
N PHE A 136 -4.19 4.07 13.23
CA PHE A 136 -5.19 3.41 12.39
C PHE A 136 -4.88 1.92 12.11
N LYS A 137 -3.81 1.38 12.70
CA LYS A 137 -3.39 -0.03 12.57
C LYS A 137 -3.12 -0.47 11.12
N THR A 138 -2.56 0.44 10.33
CA THR A 138 -2.12 0.22 8.94
C THR A 138 -0.61 0.12 8.82
N PHE A 139 0.14 0.28 9.92
CA PHE A 139 1.60 0.13 9.92
C PHE A 139 2.04 -1.33 9.70
N GLN A 140 2.99 -1.56 8.79
CA GLN A 140 3.50 -2.87 8.41
C GLN A 140 5.00 -2.82 8.09
N TYR A 141 5.78 -3.68 8.74
CA TYR A 141 7.19 -3.85 8.41
C TYR A 141 7.39 -4.72 7.18
N GLU A 142 8.47 -4.45 6.44
CA GLU A 142 8.98 -5.32 5.38
C GLU A 142 9.52 -6.63 5.98
N GLN A 143 8.92 -7.75 5.59
CA GLN A 143 9.30 -9.08 6.04
C GLN A 143 10.53 -9.57 5.29
N VAL A 144 11.50 -10.12 6.03
CA VAL A 144 12.74 -10.66 5.46
C VAL A 144 12.48 -11.82 4.50
N LYS A 145 11.44 -12.62 4.78
CA LYS A 145 11.11 -13.84 4.02
C LYS A 145 10.21 -13.58 2.81
N GLU A 146 9.70 -12.36 2.62
CA GLU A 146 8.76 -12.07 1.54
C GLU A 146 9.13 -10.79 0.80
N THR A 147 9.68 -10.98 -0.40
CA THR A 147 10.09 -9.91 -1.30
C THR A 147 8.86 -9.13 -1.80
N PRO A 148 8.88 -7.79 -1.73
CA PRO A 148 7.86 -6.95 -2.36
C PRO A 148 7.73 -7.20 -3.86
N ILE A 149 6.48 -7.37 -4.32
CA ILE A 149 6.12 -7.48 -5.74
C ILE A 149 5.29 -6.24 -6.08
N TYR A 150 5.76 -5.43 -7.03
CA TYR A 150 5.12 -4.15 -7.36
C TYR A 150 4.10 -4.25 -8.51
N GLY A 151 3.47 -3.10 -8.80
CA GLY A 151 2.40 -2.96 -9.77
C GLY A 151 1.00 -3.06 -9.14
N ILE A 152 -0.02 -2.84 -9.95
CA ILE A 152 -1.43 -2.96 -9.53
C ILE A 152 -1.97 -4.39 -9.70
N THR A 153 -3.08 -4.69 -9.02
CA THR A 153 -3.75 -6.01 -9.06
C THR A 153 -4.56 -6.23 -10.33
N ARG A 154 -5.10 -5.16 -10.93
CA ARG A 154 -5.74 -5.23 -12.24
C ARG A 154 -4.72 -5.67 -13.29
N LYS A 155 -5.10 -6.60 -14.15
CA LYS A 155 -4.30 -6.96 -15.33
C LYS A 155 -4.13 -5.72 -16.23
N MET A 156 -2.88 -5.32 -16.42
CA MET A 156 -2.48 -4.10 -17.14
C MET A 156 -1.27 -4.41 -18.02
N ASN A 157 -1.19 -3.80 -19.20
CA ASN A 157 -0.01 -3.78 -20.05
C ASN A 157 0.89 -2.57 -19.67
N PRO A 158 2.04 -2.79 -19.01
CA PRO A 158 2.91 -1.70 -18.56
C PRO A 158 3.59 -0.92 -19.70
N ARG A 159 3.55 -1.44 -20.93
CA ARG A 159 4.10 -0.77 -22.13
C ARG A 159 3.08 0.09 -22.86
N ASN A 160 1.83 0.10 -22.41
CA ASN A 160 0.77 0.90 -23.01
C ASN A 160 0.39 2.05 -22.08
N PHE A 161 0.75 3.27 -22.47
CA PHE A 161 0.44 4.47 -21.71
C PHE A 161 -1.06 4.61 -21.40
N MET A 162 -1.93 4.34 -22.37
CA MET A 162 -3.38 4.48 -22.17
C MET A 162 -3.93 3.49 -21.14
N ASP A 163 -3.41 2.25 -21.14
CA ASP A 163 -3.81 1.23 -20.17
C ASP A 163 -3.29 1.56 -18.76
N VAL A 164 -2.05 2.03 -18.65
CA VAL A 164 -1.47 2.48 -17.37
C VAL A 164 -2.23 3.68 -16.82
N TYR A 165 -2.49 4.68 -17.66
CA TYR A 165 -2.98 5.98 -17.22
C TYR A 165 -4.51 6.05 -17.08
N PHE A 166 -5.26 5.41 -17.99
CA PHE A 166 -6.73 5.46 -18.01
C PHE A 166 -7.41 4.11 -17.73
N GLY A 167 -6.66 3.01 -17.61
CA GLY A 167 -7.24 1.67 -17.50
C GLY A 167 -8.12 1.48 -16.25
N GLU A 168 -7.77 2.07 -15.12
CA GLU A 168 -8.62 2.02 -13.91
C GLU A 168 -9.91 2.83 -14.07
N LEU A 169 -9.86 3.99 -14.74
CA LEU A 169 -11.05 4.78 -15.06
C LEU A 169 -11.98 4.03 -16.02
N ALA A 170 -11.41 3.36 -17.04
CA ALA A 170 -12.18 2.54 -17.97
C ALA A 170 -12.82 1.33 -17.27
N ALA A 171 -12.11 0.71 -16.32
CA ALA A 171 -12.66 -0.37 -15.50
C ALA A 171 -13.82 0.12 -14.62
N LEU A 172 -13.64 1.24 -13.90
CA LEU A 172 -14.71 1.87 -13.11
C LEU A 172 -15.93 2.22 -13.97
N ALA A 173 -15.73 2.85 -15.14
CA ALA A 173 -16.82 3.19 -16.04
C ALA A 173 -17.61 1.95 -16.49
N ARG A 174 -16.90 0.85 -16.77
CA ARG A 174 -17.53 -0.43 -17.12
C ARG A 174 -18.33 -1.01 -15.94
N ASP A 175 -17.78 -1.00 -14.74
CA ASP A 175 -18.46 -1.51 -13.54
C ASP A 175 -19.74 -0.70 -13.27
N VAL A 176 -19.65 0.63 -13.33
CA VAL A 176 -20.80 1.54 -13.18
C VAL A 176 -21.82 1.30 -14.28
N TRP A 177 -21.41 1.15 -15.54
CA TRP A 177 -22.34 0.93 -16.66
C TRP A 177 -23.17 -0.34 -16.46
N HIS A 178 -22.54 -1.45 -16.08
CA HIS A 178 -23.19 -2.75 -15.91
C HIS A 178 -23.88 -2.92 -14.55
N ALA A 179 -23.62 -2.06 -13.57
CA ALA A 179 -24.25 -2.14 -12.26
C ALA A 179 -25.78 -1.94 -12.33
N PRO A 180 -26.58 -2.83 -11.71
CA PRO A 180 -28.03 -2.72 -11.68
C PRO A 180 -28.48 -1.64 -10.69
N GLY A 181 -29.35 -0.73 -11.13
CA GLY A 181 -29.93 0.31 -10.28
C GLY A 181 -28.96 1.45 -9.91
N ILE A 182 -29.53 2.61 -9.58
CA ILE A 182 -28.78 3.84 -9.31
C ILE A 182 -27.88 3.71 -8.07
N LYS A 183 -28.37 3.01 -7.03
CA LYS A 183 -27.60 2.78 -5.79
C LYS A 183 -26.26 2.09 -6.07
N ASN A 184 -26.26 1.00 -6.82
CA ASN A 184 -25.03 0.26 -7.08
C ASN A 184 -24.05 1.07 -7.95
N LYS A 185 -24.56 1.86 -8.89
CA LYS A 185 -23.75 2.80 -9.69
C LYS A 185 -22.99 3.77 -8.78
N PHE A 186 -23.68 4.38 -7.81
CA PHE A 186 -23.01 5.22 -6.82
C PHE A 186 -22.02 4.44 -5.95
N LEU A 187 -22.39 3.24 -5.48
CA LEU A 187 -21.50 2.43 -4.64
C LEU A 187 -20.20 2.04 -5.36
N TYR A 188 -20.23 1.75 -6.66
CA TYR A 188 -18.98 1.49 -7.40
C TYR A 188 -18.03 2.68 -7.46
N VAL A 189 -18.53 3.92 -7.38
CA VAL A 189 -17.67 5.12 -7.36
C VAL A 189 -17.00 5.29 -6.00
N PHE A 190 -17.71 4.99 -4.90
CA PHE A 190 -17.29 5.36 -3.56
C PHE A 190 -16.79 4.20 -2.68
N MET A 191 -17.24 2.97 -2.93
CA MET A 191 -16.77 1.81 -2.18
C MET A 191 -15.32 1.48 -2.56
N PRO A 192 -14.59 0.72 -1.73
CA PRO A 192 -13.20 0.38 -2.01
C PRO A 192 -13.01 -0.38 -3.32
N PRO A 193 -11.83 -0.28 -3.96
CA PRO A 193 -11.43 -1.16 -5.05
C PRO A 193 -11.66 -2.64 -4.68
N GLY A 194 -12.25 -3.41 -5.60
CA GLY A 194 -12.65 -4.79 -5.37
C GLY A 194 -14.03 -4.97 -4.73
N TRP A 195 -14.77 -3.90 -4.41
CA TRP A 195 -16.17 -4.02 -4.02
C TRP A 195 -17.04 -4.45 -5.21
N SER A 196 -18.13 -5.18 -4.95
CA SER A 196 -19.05 -5.71 -5.95
C SER A 196 -20.48 -5.81 -5.41
N HIS A 197 -21.46 -5.34 -6.16
CA HIS A 197 -22.88 -5.41 -5.77
C HIS A 197 -23.43 -6.84 -5.62
N THR A 198 -22.72 -7.85 -6.12
CA THR A 198 -23.08 -9.27 -5.98
C THR A 198 -22.67 -9.87 -4.64
N GLY A 199 -21.91 -9.14 -3.82
CA GLY A 199 -21.32 -9.64 -2.57
C GLY A 199 -20.02 -10.41 -2.76
N ALA A 200 -19.64 -10.76 -4.01
CA ALA A 200 -18.36 -11.37 -4.34
C ALA A 200 -17.24 -10.30 -4.35
N HIS A 201 -16.95 -9.75 -3.17
CA HIS A 201 -15.90 -8.76 -2.98
C HIS A 201 -14.50 -9.39 -3.08
N SER A 202 -13.55 -8.61 -3.57
CA SER A 202 -12.12 -8.93 -3.61
C SER A 202 -11.29 -7.73 -3.16
N THR A 203 -11.80 -7.00 -2.17
CA THR A 203 -11.11 -5.83 -1.62
C THR A 203 -9.76 -6.21 -1.03
N ALA A 204 -8.79 -5.29 -1.06
CA ALA A 204 -7.47 -5.49 -0.45
C ALA A 204 -7.54 -5.97 1.01
N LYS A 205 -8.49 -5.44 1.80
CA LYS A 205 -8.75 -5.91 3.18
C LYS A 205 -9.13 -7.39 3.23
N GLN A 206 -10.00 -7.84 2.34
CA GLN A 206 -10.46 -9.23 2.30
C GLN A 206 -9.32 -10.16 1.86
N VAL A 207 -8.64 -9.82 0.76
CA VAL A 207 -7.49 -10.59 0.24
C VAL A 207 -6.40 -10.73 1.31
N ARG A 208 -6.07 -9.64 2.01
CA ARG A 208 -5.10 -9.66 3.11
C ARG A 208 -5.56 -10.54 4.27
N ASN A 209 -6.81 -10.44 4.68
CA ASN A 209 -7.34 -11.23 5.80
C ASN A 209 -7.35 -12.73 5.48
N GLU A 210 -7.76 -13.10 4.26
CA GLU A 210 -7.74 -14.49 3.78
C GLU A 210 -6.30 -15.03 3.81
N TYR A 211 -5.32 -14.28 3.26
CA TYR A 211 -3.91 -14.66 3.33
C TYR A 211 -3.38 -14.83 4.76
N LEU A 212 -3.68 -13.88 5.65
CA LEU A 212 -3.23 -13.98 7.05
C LEU A 212 -3.88 -15.16 7.79
N GLN A 213 -5.08 -15.58 7.40
CA GLN A 213 -5.70 -16.79 7.94
C GLN A 213 -5.02 -18.06 7.41
N THR A 214 -4.66 -18.12 6.12
CA THR A 214 -3.94 -19.28 5.58
C THR A 214 -2.59 -19.46 6.26
N VAL A 215 -1.81 -18.39 6.40
CA VAL A 215 -0.49 -18.43 7.06
C VAL A 215 -0.60 -18.80 8.54
N ARG A 216 -1.66 -18.38 9.24
CA ARG A 216 -1.89 -18.77 10.65
C ARG A 216 -2.28 -20.23 10.83
N ASN A 217 -2.96 -20.80 9.83
CA ASN A 217 -3.46 -22.18 9.87
C ASN A 217 -2.45 -23.17 9.26
N GLU A 218 -1.33 -22.71 8.69
CA GLU A 218 -0.23 -23.60 8.34
C GLU A 218 0.30 -24.27 9.62
N PRO A 219 0.41 -25.61 9.64
CA PRO A 219 1.00 -26.29 10.78
C PRO A 219 2.42 -25.76 10.98
N ALA A 220 2.81 -25.58 12.24
CA ALA A 220 4.17 -25.15 12.57
C ALA A 220 5.16 -26.04 11.81
N PRO A 221 6.24 -25.48 11.23
CA PRO A 221 7.25 -26.30 10.61
C PRO A 221 7.70 -27.35 11.61
N VAL A 222 7.66 -28.61 11.19
CA VAL A 222 8.09 -29.78 11.99
C VAL A 222 9.42 -29.42 12.64
N SER A 223 9.48 -29.52 13.97
CA SER A 223 10.68 -29.10 14.69
C SER A 223 11.88 -29.93 14.20
N SER A 224 13.09 -29.36 14.25
CA SER A 224 14.30 -30.11 13.90
C SER A 224 14.42 -31.41 14.69
N ASP A 225 13.89 -31.43 15.91
CA ASP A 225 13.89 -32.60 16.79
C ASP A 225 12.94 -33.69 16.29
N GLU A 226 11.77 -33.33 15.73
CA GLU A 226 10.83 -34.27 15.13
C GLU A 226 11.34 -34.84 13.80
N LEU A 227 12.08 -34.06 13.00
CA LEU A 227 12.75 -34.54 11.79
C LEU A 227 13.87 -35.53 12.14
N VAL A 228 14.69 -35.23 13.15
CA VAL A 228 15.73 -36.14 13.64
C VAL A 228 15.14 -37.41 14.26
N GLN A 229 14.00 -37.31 14.94
CA GLN A 229 13.29 -38.47 15.48
C GLN A 229 12.73 -39.35 14.35
N GLY A 230 12.14 -38.75 13.31
CA GLY A 230 11.67 -39.45 12.12
C GLY A 230 12.78 -40.18 11.38
N ASP A 231 13.93 -39.53 11.20
CA ASP A 231 15.12 -40.12 10.57
C ASP A 231 15.67 -41.30 11.38
N LYS A 232 15.67 -41.22 12.72
CA LYS A 232 16.07 -42.34 13.59
C LYS A 232 15.12 -43.54 13.50
N ILE A 233 13.82 -43.30 13.39
CA ILE A 233 12.81 -44.36 13.26
C ILE A 233 12.96 -45.04 11.90
N ILE A 234 13.16 -44.27 10.82
CA ILE A 234 13.41 -44.82 9.48
C ILE A 234 14.70 -45.64 9.45
N GLN A 235 15.79 -45.15 10.08
CA GLN A 235 17.04 -45.90 10.16
C GLN A 235 16.90 -47.20 10.97
N GLN A 236 16.11 -47.22 12.04
CA GLN A 236 15.83 -48.45 12.79
C GLN A 236 15.07 -49.48 11.97
N LEU A 237 14.05 -49.05 11.21
CA LEU A 237 13.26 -49.94 10.35
C LEU A 237 14.09 -50.53 9.21
N VAL A 238 14.95 -49.73 8.58
CA VAL A 238 15.86 -50.17 7.51
C VAL A 238 16.98 -51.08 8.03
N SER A 239 17.35 -50.98 9.30
CA SER A 239 18.35 -51.86 9.94
C SER A 239 17.81 -53.19 10.47
N SER A 240 16.49 -53.41 10.37
CA SER A 240 15.80 -54.60 10.88
C SER A 240 15.33 -55.58 9.78
N GLU A 241 15.68 -55.31 8.51
CA GLU A 241 15.62 -56.25 7.38
C GLU A 241 17.01 -56.82 7.07
#